data_AF-A0A820HSW3-F1
#
_entry.id   AF-A0A820HSW3-F1
#
_cell.length_a   1.000
_cell.length_b   1.000
_cell.length_c   1.000
_cell.angle_alpha   90.00
_cell.angle_beta   90.00
_cell.angle_gamma   90.00
#
_symmetry.space_group_name_H-M   'P 1'
#
loop_
_entity.id
_entity.type
_entity.pdbx_description
1 polymer ?
#
loop_
_entity_poly.entity_id
_entity_poly.type
_entity_poly.pdbx_seq_one_letter_code
_entity_poly.pdbx_strand_id
1 'polypeptide(L)'
;MGVSSIAQKWQIQIIHRSLLDIKNSHPNVTAIVNAANVYMRGGGGLDGAIHKAAGSQLLSELKQLVPDKTKTAQVIITKGYNTGFSHILHVAGPVYSSSNPNESRRLLEATYANVIREADQLKTITELGLAS
;
A
#
# COMPACT_ATOMS: atom_id res chain seq x y z
N MET A 1 -16.51 -14.07 19.77
CA MET A 1 -15.42 -13.17 20.21
C MET A 1 -15.32 -12.05 19.18
N GLY A 2 -15.37 -10.80 19.64
CA GLY A 2 -15.90 -9.67 18.89
C GLY A 2 -15.11 -9.26 17.66
N VAL A 3 -15.84 -9.01 16.57
CA VAL A 3 -15.36 -8.15 15.48
C VAL A 3 -15.29 -6.72 16.04
N SER A 4 -14.09 -6.34 16.45
CA SER A 4 -13.77 -4.99 16.92
C SER A 4 -14.09 -3.96 15.83
N SER A 5 -14.74 -2.88 16.23
CA SER A 5 -15.42 -1.87 15.42
C SER A 5 -14.49 -0.92 14.66
N ILE A 6 -13.61 -1.44 13.80
CA ILE A 6 -12.76 -0.62 12.91
C ILE A 6 -13.61 0.26 11.96
N ALA A 7 -14.87 -0.13 11.72
CA ALA A 7 -15.76 0.50 10.75
C ALA A 7 -16.23 1.94 11.07
N GLN A 8 -15.92 2.52 12.23
CA GLN A 8 -16.38 3.87 12.58
C GLN A 8 -15.36 5.00 12.37
N LYS A 9 -14.15 4.73 11.86
CA LYS A 9 -13.09 5.75 11.79
C LYS A 9 -12.79 6.31 10.39
N TRP A 10 -13.01 5.53 9.34
CA TRP A 10 -12.58 5.89 7.98
C TRP A 10 -13.76 6.26 7.08
N GLN A 11 -13.66 7.38 6.38
CA GLN A 11 -14.54 7.72 5.25
C GLN A 11 -13.87 7.29 3.94
N ILE A 12 -14.65 6.71 3.02
CA ILE A 12 -14.16 6.26 1.71
C ILE A 12 -14.64 7.23 0.64
N GLN A 13 -13.71 7.65 -0.22
CA GLN A 13 -13.99 8.47 -1.40
C GLN A 13 -13.39 7.80 -2.63
N ILE A 14 -14.12 7.83 -3.75
CA ILE A 14 -13.62 7.36 -5.05
C ILE A 14 -13.24 8.59 -5.88
N ILE A 15 -11.98 8.64 -6.29
CA ILE A 15 -11.40 9.80 -6.98
C ILE A 15 -10.75 9.31 -8.28
N HIS A 16 -11.12 9.91 -9.42
CA HIS A 16 -10.50 9.61 -10.71
C HIS A 16 -9.30 10.52 -10.98
N ARG A 17 -8.11 10.11 -10.52
CA ARG A 17 -6.83 10.80 -10.74
C ARG A 17 -5.64 9.83 -10.70
N SER A 18 -4.48 10.31 -11.15
CA SER A 18 -3.19 9.67 -10.87
C SER A 18 -2.90 9.68 -9.37
N LEU A 19 -2.49 8.53 -8.81
CA LEU A 19 -2.18 8.41 -7.39
C LEU A 19 -1.02 9.33 -6.96
N LEU A 20 -0.01 9.48 -7.82
CA LEU A 20 1.14 10.35 -7.52
C LEU A 20 0.79 11.84 -7.52
N ASP A 21 -0.29 12.22 -8.21
CA ASP A 21 -0.75 13.60 -8.32
C ASP A 21 -1.88 13.93 -7.34
N ILE A 22 -2.38 12.96 -6.56
CA ILE A 22 -3.54 13.13 -5.69
C ILE A 22 -3.36 14.29 -4.71
N LYS A 23 -2.13 14.43 -4.17
CA LYS A 23 -1.74 15.49 -3.23
C LYS A 23 -1.92 16.91 -3.77
N ASN A 24 -1.89 17.10 -5.10
CA ASN A 24 -2.11 18.42 -5.72
C ASN A 24 -3.55 18.91 -5.53
N SER A 25 -4.49 17.98 -5.32
CA SER A 25 -5.91 18.27 -5.08
C SER A 25 -6.39 17.88 -3.69
N HIS A 26 -5.70 16.96 -3.02
CA HIS A 26 -6.00 16.44 -1.69
C HIS A 26 -4.71 16.46 -0.85
N PRO A 27 -4.25 17.66 -0.42
CA PRO A 27 -2.95 17.83 0.25
C PRO A 27 -2.84 17.12 1.60
N ASN A 28 -3.96 16.71 2.19
CA ASN A 28 -4.01 15.97 3.44
C ASN A 28 -3.70 14.47 3.26
N VAL A 29 -3.69 13.96 2.02
CA VAL A 29 -3.25 12.57 1.72
C VAL A 29 -1.75 12.48 1.95
N THR A 30 -1.36 12.02 3.13
CA THR A 30 0.04 11.99 3.58
C THR A 30 0.74 10.66 3.28
N ALA A 31 -0.01 9.62 2.92
CA ALA A 31 0.53 8.33 2.54
C ALA A 31 -0.22 7.72 1.36
N ILE A 32 0.47 6.83 0.64
CA ILE A 32 -0.10 6.04 -0.45
C ILE A 32 0.18 4.55 -0.28
N VAL A 33 -0.67 3.72 -0.87
CA VAL A 33 -0.51 2.27 -0.93
C VAL A 33 0.03 1.89 -2.30
N ASN A 34 1.13 1.14 -2.30
CA ASN A 34 1.70 0.56 -3.50
C ASN A 34 1.29 -0.91 -3.62
N ALA A 35 0.65 -1.26 -4.74
CA ALA A 35 0.39 -2.64 -5.14
C ALA A 35 1.70 -3.27 -5.65
N ALA A 36 2.46 -3.85 -4.74
CA ALA A 36 3.77 -4.40 -5.01
C ALA A 36 3.71 -5.90 -5.33
N ASN A 37 4.83 -6.45 -5.81
CA ASN A 37 5.05 -7.90 -5.82
C ASN A 37 5.73 -8.36 -4.52
N VAL A 38 5.73 -9.67 -4.26
CA VAL A 38 6.29 -10.23 -3.02
C VAL A 38 7.78 -9.92 -2.80
N TYR A 39 8.54 -9.60 -3.85
CA TYR A 39 9.95 -9.28 -3.76
C TYR A 39 10.23 -7.80 -3.43
N MET A 40 9.24 -6.91 -3.54
CA MET A 40 9.38 -5.48 -3.23
C MET A 40 10.55 -4.82 -3.99
N ARG A 41 10.69 -5.12 -5.29
CA ARG A 41 11.80 -4.63 -6.14
C ARG A 41 11.36 -3.67 -7.25
N GLY A 42 10.16 -3.14 -7.16
CA GLY A 42 9.53 -2.42 -8.26
C GLY A 42 9.04 -3.37 -9.35
N GLY A 43 8.58 -2.77 -10.44
CA GLY A 43 7.95 -3.45 -11.57
C GLY A 43 7.50 -2.46 -12.64
N GLY A 44 6.43 -2.80 -13.35
CA GLY A 44 5.74 -1.88 -14.28
C GLY A 44 4.58 -1.14 -13.62
N GLY A 45 3.81 -0.41 -14.43
CA GLY A 45 2.57 0.24 -13.99
C GLY A 45 2.78 1.23 -12.83
N LEU A 46 1.87 1.18 -11.85
CA LEU A 46 1.91 2.05 -10.68
C LEU A 46 3.17 1.84 -9.83
N ASP A 47 3.55 0.58 -9.59
CA ASP A 47 4.72 0.23 -8.77
C ASP A 47 6.01 0.82 -9.38
N GLY A 48 6.19 0.65 -10.70
CA GLY A 48 7.28 1.28 -11.44
C GLY A 48 7.25 2.81 -11.37
N ALA A 49 6.07 3.43 -11.47
CA ALA A 49 5.92 4.88 -11.36
C ALA A 49 6.28 5.39 -9.96
N ILE A 50 5.85 4.69 -8.90
CA ILE A 50 6.20 5.01 -7.50
C ILE A 50 7.70 4.87 -7.30
N HIS A 51 8.32 3.79 -7.78
CA HIS A 51 9.78 3.62 -7.69
C HIS A 51 10.54 4.72 -8.42
N LYS A 52 10.10 5.10 -9.62
CA LYS A 52 10.69 6.21 -10.38
C LYS A 52 10.55 7.54 -9.64
N ALA A 53 9.38 7.81 -9.06
CA ALA A 53 9.10 9.04 -8.34
C ALA A 53 9.84 9.12 -6.99
N ALA A 54 9.97 8.01 -6.26
CA ALA A 54 10.64 7.94 -4.98
C ALA A 54 12.18 8.02 -5.10
N GLY A 55 12.73 7.51 -6.20
CA GLY A 55 14.18 7.43 -6.44
C GLY A 55 14.81 6.16 -5.86
N SER A 56 16.13 6.00 -6.09
CA SER A 56 16.87 4.76 -5.78
C SER A 56 16.90 4.41 -4.29
N GLN A 57 16.68 5.40 -3.41
CA GLN A 57 16.66 5.21 -1.95
C GLN A 57 15.56 4.25 -1.52
N LEU A 58 14.40 4.28 -2.19
CA LEU A 58 13.30 3.36 -1.91
C LEU A 58 13.70 1.90 -2.10
N LEU A 59 14.35 1.60 -3.23
CA LEU A 59 14.79 0.23 -3.51
C LEU A 59 15.87 -0.23 -2.51
N SER A 60 16.75 0.68 -2.09
CA SER A 60 17.77 0.38 -1.09
C SER A 60 17.16 0.01 0.27
N GLU A 61 16.17 0.76 0.75
CA GLU A 61 15.46 0.44 1.99
C GLU A 61 14.67 -0.87 1.88
N LEU A 62 13.93 -1.07 0.77
CA LEU A 62 13.17 -2.31 0.58
C LEU A 62 14.06 -3.55 0.50
N LYS A 63 15.29 -3.45 -0.01
CA LYS A 63 16.27 -4.56 0.03
C LYS A 63 16.75 -4.88 1.44
N GLN A 64 16.81 -3.89 2.33
CA GLN A 64 17.19 -4.09 3.73
C GLN A 64 16.03 -4.68 4.54
N LEU A 65 14.83 -4.14 4.37
CA LEU A 65 13.63 -4.59 5.08
C LEU A 65 13.14 -5.97 4.61
N VAL A 66 13.30 -6.25 3.31
CA VAL A 66 12.86 -7.50 2.68
C VAL A 66 14.05 -8.09 1.93
N PRO A 67 14.93 -8.87 2.59
CA PRO A 67 16.11 -9.43 1.93
C PRO A 67 15.76 -10.48 0.85
N ASP A 68 14.68 -11.24 1.05
CA ASP A 68 14.19 -12.25 0.10
C ASP A 68 12.80 -11.87 -0.43
N LYS A 69 11.73 -12.38 0.20
CA LYS A 69 10.34 -12.10 -0.17
C LYS A 69 9.46 -11.90 1.05
N THR A 70 8.35 -11.21 0.83
CA THR A 70 7.26 -11.05 1.78
C THR A 70 6.21 -12.15 1.61
N LYS A 71 5.33 -12.29 2.60
CA LYS A 71 4.09 -13.05 2.45
C LYS A 71 3.05 -12.18 1.74
N THR A 72 2.14 -12.80 1.00
CA THR A 72 0.93 -12.12 0.50
C THR A 72 0.18 -11.46 1.67
N ALA A 73 -0.36 -10.27 1.43
CA ALA A 73 -1.03 -9.41 2.42
C ALA A 73 -0.13 -8.88 3.55
N GLN A 74 1.18 -9.13 3.54
CA GLN A 74 2.12 -8.48 4.46
C GLN A 74 2.42 -7.06 3.97
N VAL A 75 2.28 -6.09 4.87
CA VAL A 75 2.54 -4.67 4.59
C VAL A 75 3.97 -4.33 5.02
N ILE A 76 4.69 -3.65 4.14
CA ILE A 76 6.02 -3.09 4.40
C ILE A 76 5.91 -1.57 4.27
N ILE A 77 6.36 -0.84 5.28
CA ILE A 77 6.27 0.62 5.32
C ILE A 77 7.65 1.19 5.07
N THR A 78 7.72 2.17 4.17
CA THR A 78 8.92 2.97 3.91
C THR A 78 8.62 4.45 4.03
N LYS A 79 9.66 5.29 4.01
CA LYS A 79 9.49 6.72 3.75
C LYS A 79 8.99 6.94 2.32
N GLY A 80 8.36 8.08 2.06
CA GLY A 80 7.93 8.45 0.72
C GLY A 80 9.01 9.09 -0.16
N TYR A 81 10.19 9.42 0.37
CA TYR A 81 11.33 9.96 -0.39
C TYR A 81 10.92 11.15 -1.29
N ASN A 82 11.29 11.10 -2.57
CA ASN A 82 11.05 12.17 -3.54
C ASN A 82 9.59 12.23 -4.02
N THR A 83 8.70 11.32 -3.59
CA THR A 83 7.28 11.35 -4.00
C THR A 83 6.52 12.51 -3.37
N GLY A 84 7.01 13.06 -2.25
CA GLY A 84 6.33 14.08 -1.46
C GLY A 84 5.21 13.54 -0.56
N PHE A 85 5.02 12.22 -0.47
CA PHE A 85 4.28 11.58 0.62
C PHE A 85 5.20 11.33 1.81
N SER A 86 4.66 11.28 3.02
CA SER A 86 5.44 10.93 4.21
C SER A 86 5.80 9.44 4.22
N HIS A 87 4.85 8.58 3.86
CA HIS A 87 5.00 7.13 3.87
C HIS A 87 4.46 6.48 2.60
N ILE A 88 5.02 5.34 2.26
CA ILE A 88 4.47 4.42 1.25
C ILE A 88 4.24 3.07 1.95
N LEU A 89 3.02 2.55 1.83
CA LEU A 89 2.64 1.23 2.32
C LEU A 89 2.69 0.25 1.15
N HIS A 90 3.69 -0.62 1.13
CA HIS A 90 3.87 -1.64 0.10
C HIS A 90 3.19 -2.93 0.53
N VAL A 91 2.31 -3.47 -0.31
CA VAL A 91 1.66 -4.75 -0.03
C VAL A 91 1.53 -5.58 -1.29
N ALA A 92 1.86 -6.86 -1.17
CA ALA A 92 1.62 -7.83 -2.23
C ALA A 92 0.20 -8.39 -2.14
N GLY A 93 -0.61 -8.11 -3.17
CA GLY A 93 -1.91 -8.76 -3.36
C GLY A 93 -1.75 -10.22 -3.79
N PRO A 94 -2.80 -11.05 -3.63
CA PRO A 94 -2.77 -12.41 -4.13
C PRO A 94 -2.74 -12.43 -5.67
N VAL A 95 -1.94 -13.34 -6.23
CA VAL A 95 -2.15 -13.76 -7.63
C VAL A 95 -3.49 -14.51 -7.67
N TYR A 96 -4.41 -14.03 -8.48
CA TYR A 96 -5.72 -14.66 -8.60
C TYR A 96 -5.59 -16.09 -9.13
N SER A 97 -6.27 -17.02 -8.48
CA SER A 97 -6.34 -18.41 -8.91
C SER A 97 -7.80 -18.84 -9.04
N SER A 98 -8.21 -19.22 -10.25
CA SER A 98 -9.54 -19.79 -10.50
C SER A 98 -9.73 -21.17 -9.86
N SER A 99 -8.63 -21.88 -9.54
CA SER A 99 -8.70 -23.15 -8.82
C SER A 99 -8.91 -22.98 -7.32
N ASN A 100 -8.56 -21.82 -6.74
CA ASN A 100 -8.73 -21.52 -5.33
C ASN A 100 -9.29 -20.08 -5.12
N PRO A 101 -10.47 -19.76 -5.67
CA PRO A 101 -10.99 -18.38 -5.69
C PRO A 101 -11.30 -17.84 -4.29
N ASN A 102 -11.70 -18.71 -3.37
CA ASN A 102 -11.95 -18.33 -1.97
C ASN A 102 -10.67 -17.92 -1.25
N GLU A 103 -9.55 -18.56 -1.56
CA GLU A 103 -8.26 -18.19 -0.98
C GLU A 103 -7.77 -16.86 -1.55
N SER A 104 -7.90 -16.64 -2.86
CA SER A 104 -7.60 -15.34 -3.46
C SER A 104 -8.46 -14.22 -2.86
N ARG A 105 -9.76 -14.47 -2.63
CA ARG A 105 -10.63 -13.50 -1.95
C ARG A 105 -10.17 -13.21 -0.52
N ARG A 106 -9.94 -14.25 0.29
CA ARG A 106 -9.49 -14.12 1.68
C ARG A 106 -8.20 -13.32 1.79
N LEU A 107 -7.23 -13.60 0.91
CA LEU A 107 -5.96 -12.89 0.88
C LEU A 107 -6.13 -11.43 0.45
N LEU A 108 -7.03 -11.15 -0.49
CA LEU A 108 -7.33 -9.78 -0.91
C LEU A 108 -7.98 -8.97 0.22
N GLU A 109 -8.96 -9.56 0.92
CA GLU A 109 -9.57 -8.97 2.11
C GLU A 109 -8.51 -8.69 3.19
N ALA A 110 -7.59 -9.63 3.41
CA ALA A 110 -6.48 -9.47 4.34
C ALA A 110 -5.52 -8.35 3.91
N THR A 111 -5.24 -8.19 2.60
CA THR A 111 -4.42 -7.10 2.05
C THR A 111 -4.99 -5.74 2.46
N TYR A 112 -6.27 -5.48 2.19
CA TYR A 112 -6.91 -4.22 2.56
C TYR A 112 -6.98 -4.02 4.08
N ALA A 113 -7.39 -5.05 4.82
CA ALA A 113 -7.50 -4.97 6.27
C ALA A 113 -6.15 -4.68 6.95
N ASN A 114 -5.07 -5.31 6.49
CA ASN A 114 -3.73 -5.08 7.02
C ASN A 114 -3.23 -3.68 6.71
N VAL A 115 -3.46 -3.16 5.51
CA VAL A 115 -3.08 -1.79 5.14
C VAL A 115 -3.76 -0.76 6.05
N ILE A 116 -5.07 -0.89 6.26
CA ILE A 116 -5.83 0.01 7.14
C ILE A 116 -5.31 -0.09 8.58
N ARG A 117 -5.07 -1.32 9.07
CA ARG A 117 -4.54 -1.56 10.41
C ARG A 117 -3.17 -0.91 10.63
N GLU A 118 -2.26 -1.03 9.67
CA GLU A 118 -0.92 -0.42 9.75
C GLU A 118 -1.00 1.12 9.66
N ALA A 119 -1.85 1.66 8.79
CA ALA A 119 -2.08 3.10 8.71
C ALA A 119 -2.60 3.67 10.04
N ASP A 120 -3.54 2.97 10.68
CA ASP A 120 -4.06 3.34 12.00
C ASP A 120 -2.99 3.32 13.10
N GLN A 121 -2.05 2.37 13.04
CA GLN A 121 -0.96 2.24 14.01
C GLN A 121 0.06 3.39 13.91
N LEU A 122 0.30 3.90 12.69
CA LEU A 122 1.22 5.02 12.48
C LEU A 122 0.73 6.35 13.07
N LYS A 123 -0.58 6.48 13.34
CA LYS A 123 -1.30 7.67 13.88
C LYS A 123 -1.12 9.00 13.14
N THR A 124 -0.13 9.08 12.25
CA THR A 124 0.26 10.23 11.42
C THR A 124 -0.42 10.20 10.05
N ILE A 125 -0.99 9.05 9.67
CA ILE A 125 -1.77 8.88 8.45
C ILE A 125 -3.24 9.11 8.80
N THR A 126 -3.78 10.24 8.36
CA THR A 126 -5.20 10.57 8.48
C THR A 126 -5.96 10.35 7.18
N GLU A 127 -5.26 10.41 6.04
CA GLU A 127 -5.80 10.14 4.71
C GLU A 127 -4.80 9.30 3.92
N LEU A 128 -5.31 8.24 3.28
CA LEU A 128 -4.52 7.23 2.58
C LEU A 128 -5.04 7.05 1.15
N GLY A 129 -4.16 7.23 0.16
CA GLY A 129 -4.49 6.98 -1.25
C GLY A 129 -4.16 5.55 -1.67
N LEU A 130 -5.09 4.86 -2.33
CA LEU A 130 -4.87 3.55 -2.95
C LEU A 130 -5.46 3.56 -4.36
N ALA A 131 -4.79 2.89 -5.29
CA ALA A 131 -5.30 2.63 -6.63
C ALA A 131 -5.42 1.12 -6.88
N SER A 132 -6.45 0.74 -7.63
CA SER A 132 -6.72 -0.63 -8.11
C SER A 132 -6.07 -0.91 -9.45
#